data_AF-A0A7V3G0U6-F1
#
_entry.id   AF-A0A7V3G0U6-F1
#
_cell.length_a   1.000
_cell.length_b   1.000
_cell.length_c   1.000
_cell.angle_alpha   90.00
_cell.angle_beta   90.00
_cell.angle_gamma   90.00
#
_symmetry.space_group_name_H-M   'P 1'
#
loop_
_entity.id
_entity.type
_entity.pdbx_description
1 polymer ?
#
loop_
_entity_poly.entity_id
_entity_poly.type
_entity_poly.pdbx_seq_one_letter_code
_entity_poly.pdbx_strand_id
1 'polypeptide(L)'
;MERDEQGPVFWIGGEKPVLIDVDNGAVEPRLVLLSASCIPGPVVKDQSRRTLLVTLGSVTQQVELSAPNRLGLRLPILVPPGRHTLAVTVAERPDTRLPGPDQRDMVLLLRQFQMTVLPSHTHTPARGSEERAEP
;
A
#
# COMPACT_ATOMS: atom_id res chain seq x y z
N MET A 1 13.99 25.60 -8.02
CA MET A 1 13.97 24.14 -8.15
C MET A 1 12.70 23.68 -7.46
N GLU A 2 11.60 23.64 -8.21
CA GLU A 2 10.31 23.17 -7.68
C GLU A 2 10.49 21.71 -7.26
N ARG A 3 10.17 21.40 -5.99
CA ARG A 3 10.09 20.00 -5.58
C ARG A 3 8.99 19.37 -6.42
N ASP A 4 9.31 18.27 -7.08
CA ASP A 4 8.35 17.47 -7.82
C ASP A 4 7.26 16.99 -6.84
N GLU A 5 6.14 17.71 -6.78
CA GLU A 5 5.03 17.46 -5.83
C GLU A 5 4.32 16.14 -6.09
N GLN A 6 4.72 15.42 -7.13
CA GLN A 6 4.13 14.14 -7.54
C GLN A 6 4.53 12.98 -6.64
N GLY A 7 5.62 13.12 -5.86
CA GLY A 7 6.19 12.02 -5.09
C GLY A 7 6.66 10.86 -5.98
N PRO A 8 6.94 9.68 -5.41
CA PRO A 8 7.29 8.50 -6.19
C PRO A 8 6.14 8.06 -7.11
N VAL A 9 6.50 7.67 -8.34
CA VAL A 9 5.58 7.22 -9.38
C VAL A 9 6.00 5.84 -9.88
N PHE A 10 5.06 4.90 -9.93
CA PHE A 10 5.31 3.51 -10.31
C PHE A 10 4.28 3.02 -11.32
N TRP A 11 4.76 2.50 -12.45
CA TRP A 11 3.93 1.65 -13.30
C TRP A 11 3.98 0.21 -12.78
N ILE A 12 2.80 -0.36 -12.53
CA ILE A 12 2.62 -1.76 -12.18
C ILE A 12 1.93 -2.47 -13.32
N GLY A 13 2.46 -3.63 -13.64
CA GLY A 13 1.78 -4.69 -14.36
C GLY A 13 2.76 -5.75 -14.86
N GLY A 14 2.19 -6.80 -15.44
CA GLY A 14 2.94 -7.94 -15.92
C GLY A 14 3.36 -8.86 -14.77
N GLU A 15 4.37 -9.70 -15.01
CA GLU A 15 4.76 -10.75 -14.06
C GLU A 15 5.62 -10.24 -12.89
N LYS A 16 6.15 -9.02 -12.97
CA LYS A 16 7.13 -8.50 -11.99
C LYS A 16 6.48 -7.55 -10.99
N PRO A 17 6.65 -7.78 -9.67
CA PRO A 17 6.22 -6.84 -8.64
C PRO A 17 7.07 -5.58 -8.64
N VAL A 18 6.45 -4.47 -8.22
CA VAL A 18 7.19 -3.32 -7.69
C VAL A 18 7.64 -3.68 -6.28
N LEU A 19 8.93 -3.58 -6.01
CA LEU A 19 9.54 -3.88 -4.71
C LEU A 19 9.96 -2.59 -4.03
N ILE A 20 9.57 -2.42 -2.78
CA ILE A 20 9.84 -1.23 -1.97
C ILE A 20 10.45 -1.71 -0.65
N ASP A 21 11.67 -1.28 -0.37
CA ASP A 21 12.31 -1.56 0.91
C ASP A 21 11.68 -0.67 2.00
N VAL A 22 11.26 -1.31 3.09
CA VAL A 22 10.62 -0.68 4.25
C VAL A 22 11.44 -1.02 5.49
N ASP A 23 11.89 0.00 6.21
CA ASP A 23 12.63 -0.17 7.46
C ASP A 23 11.78 0.36 8.62
N ASN A 24 11.34 -0.53 9.51
CA ASN A 24 10.78 -0.14 10.80
C ASN A 24 11.89 -0.19 11.85
N GLY A 25 12.54 0.97 12.05
CA GLY A 25 13.58 1.12 13.08
C GLY A 25 13.08 1.11 14.53
N ALA A 26 11.77 0.93 14.77
CA ALA A 26 11.25 0.76 16.11
C ALA A 26 11.40 -0.70 16.59
N VAL A 27 11.38 -0.89 17.91
CA VAL A 27 11.41 -2.22 18.55
C VAL A 27 10.06 -2.93 18.53
N GLU A 28 8.99 -2.23 18.14
CA GLU A 28 7.62 -2.73 18.11
C GLU A 28 7.02 -2.64 16.70
N PRO A 29 6.05 -3.50 16.34
CA PRO A 29 5.31 -3.35 15.09
C PRO A 29 4.63 -1.98 14.98
N ARG A 30 4.67 -1.37 13.79
CA ARG A 30 4.03 -0.09 13.51
C ARG A 30 2.89 -0.27 12.53
N LEU A 31 1.73 0.28 12.85
CA LEU A 31 0.64 0.40 11.87
C LEU A 31 0.96 1.57 10.94
N VAL A 32 1.08 1.30 9.65
CA VAL A 32 1.41 2.28 8.62
C VAL A 32 0.26 2.35 7.64
N LEU A 33 -0.20 3.57 7.32
CA LEU A 33 -1.12 3.79 6.22
C LEU A 33 -0.32 3.93 4.93
N LEU A 34 -0.48 2.98 4.03
CA LEU A 34 -0.05 3.10 2.66
C LEU A 34 -1.12 3.85 1.85
N SER A 35 -0.74 4.93 1.18
CA SER A 35 -1.65 5.69 0.32
C SER A 35 -1.03 6.07 -1.01
N ALA A 36 -1.87 6.07 -2.05
CA ALA A 36 -1.49 6.52 -3.38
C ALA A 36 -2.74 6.92 -4.18
N SER A 37 -2.55 7.78 -5.17
CA SER A 37 -3.53 7.97 -6.24
C SER A 37 -3.27 6.94 -7.33
N CYS A 38 -4.30 6.22 -7.78
CA CYS A 38 -4.16 5.17 -8.78
C CYS A 38 -4.83 5.61 -10.10
N ILE A 39 -4.15 5.39 -11.21
CA ILE A 39 -4.68 5.64 -12.55
C ILE A 39 -4.66 4.32 -13.33
N PRO A 40 -5.83 3.79 -13.75
CA PRO A 40 -5.92 2.64 -14.65
C PRO A 40 -5.08 2.88 -15.90
N GLY A 41 -4.23 1.93 -16.24
CA GLY A 41 -3.42 1.98 -17.44
C GLY A 41 -4.15 1.37 -18.65
N PRO A 42 -3.65 1.63 -19.87
CA PRO A 42 -4.40 1.42 -21.11
C PRO A 42 -4.49 -0.04 -21.57
N VAL A 43 -3.72 -0.95 -20.97
CA VAL A 43 -3.55 -2.33 -21.46
C VAL A 43 -4.61 -3.31 -20.98
N VAL A 44 -5.59 -2.87 -20.19
CA VAL A 44 -6.75 -3.68 -19.74
C VAL A 44 -8.02 -2.99 -20.22
N LYS A 45 -8.95 -3.69 -20.85
CA LYS A 45 -10.17 -3.10 -21.45
C LYS A 45 -11.11 -2.52 -20.41
N ASP A 46 -11.30 -3.23 -19.30
CA ASP A 46 -12.07 -2.72 -18.18
C ASP A 46 -11.26 -1.63 -17.50
N GLN A 47 -11.68 -0.37 -17.62
CA GLN A 47 -11.02 0.79 -17.00
C GLN A 47 -11.66 1.17 -15.66
N SER A 48 -12.70 0.47 -15.22
CA SER A 48 -13.49 0.85 -14.05
C SER A 48 -12.91 0.36 -12.72
N ARG A 49 -12.04 -0.66 -12.78
CA ARG A 49 -11.48 -1.31 -11.59
C ARG A 49 -10.06 -1.84 -11.78
N ARG A 50 -9.31 -1.92 -10.69
CA ARG A 50 -8.03 -2.65 -10.58
C ARG A 50 -7.96 -3.34 -9.24
N THR A 51 -7.27 -4.45 -9.17
CA THR A 51 -7.10 -5.23 -7.94
C THR A 51 -5.62 -5.21 -7.59
N LEU A 52 -5.26 -4.40 -6.60
CA LEU A 52 -3.91 -4.33 -6.09
C LEU A 52 -3.67 -5.46 -5.09
N LEU A 53 -2.54 -6.15 -5.21
CA LEU A 53 -2.06 -7.09 -4.21
C LEU A 53 -0.84 -6.48 -3.55
N VAL A 54 -0.87 -6.39 -2.23
CA VAL A 54 0.20 -5.81 -1.42
C VAL A 54 0.70 -6.88 -0.46
N THR A 55 1.95 -7.30 -0.62
CA THR A 55 2.56 -8.37 0.16
C THR A 55 3.71 -7.83 1.01
N LEU A 56 3.70 -8.14 2.30
CA LEU A 56 4.79 -7.85 3.23
C LEU A 56 5.11 -9.13 4.02
N GLY A 57 6.30 -9.70 3.80
CA GLY A 57 6.64 -11.01 4.33
C GLY A 57 5.70 -12.10 3.80
N SER A 58 5.02 -12.83 4.69
CA SER A 58 4.05 -13.87 4.34
C SER A 58 2.60 -13.38 4.22
N VAL A 59 2.34 -12.10 4.49
CA VAL A 59 0.99 -11.53 4.50
C VAL A 59 0.72 -10.82 3.18
N THR A 60 -0.35 -11.22 2.49
CA THR A 60 -0.85 -10.56 1.29
C THR A 60 -2.23 -9.98 1.55
N GLN A 61 -2.40 -8.69 1.25
CA GLN A 61 -3.68 -8.01 1.28
C GLN A 61 -4.11 -7.67 -0.15
N GLN A 62 -5.41 -7.85 -0.43
CA GLN A 62 -6.01 -7.49 -1.71
C GLN A 62 -6.86 -6.23 -1.54
N VAL A 63 -6.69 -5.27 -2.45
CA VAL A 63 -7.43 -4.01 -2.47
C VAL A 63 -8.05 -3.82 -3.84
N GLU A 64 -9.38 -3.77 -3.89
CA GLU A 64 -10.08 -3.32 -5.09
C GLU A 64 -10.04 -1.80 -5.16
N LEU A 65 -9.57 -1.27 -6.29
CA LEU A 65 -9.56 0.14 -6.67
C LEU A 65 -10.67 0.33 -7.69
N SER A 66 -11.67 1.15 -7.39
CA SER A 66 -12.85 1.34 -8.25
C SER A 66 -13.48 2.72 -8.02
N ALA A 67 -14.54 3.06 -8.76
CA ALA A 67 -15.21 4.36 -8.64
C ALA A 67 -15.60 4.76 -7.19
N PRO A 68 -16.11 3.86 -6.32
CA PRO A 68 -16.45 4.19 -4.93
C PRO A 68 -15.28 4.73 -4.10
N ASN A 69 -14.04 4.25 -4.33
CA ASN A 69 -12.85 4.78 -3.65
C ASN A 69 -12.08 5.78 -4.50
N ARG A 70 -12.67 6.26 -5.61
CA ARG A 70 -12.07 7.20 -6.56
C ARG A 70 -10.70 6.73 -7.06
N LEU A 71 -10.50 5.42 -7.17
CA LEU A 71 -9.21 4.81 -7.51
C LEU A 71 -8.09 5.28 -6.56
N GLY A 72 -8.42 5.47 -5.28
CA GLY A 72 -7.47 5.83 -4.24
C GLY A 72 -7.08 4.61 -3.41
N LEU A 73 -5.77 4.39 -3.25
CA LEU A 73 -5.25 3.41 -2.30
C LEU A 73 -5.20 4.04 -0.91
N ARG A 74 -5.83 3.37 0.07
CA ARG A 74 -5.66 3.63 1.51
C ARG A 74 -5.66 2.29 2.24
N LEU A 75 -4.47 1.75 2.50
CA LEU A 75 -4.30 0.42 3.06
C LEU A 75 -3.49 0.48 4.36
N PRO A 76 -4.08 0.18 5.53
CA PRO A 76 -3.31 -0.03 6.74
C PRO A 76 -2.52 -1.34 6.63
N ILE A 77 -1.21 -1.26 6.86
CA ILE A 77 -0.30 -2.40 6.93
C ILE A 77 0.42 -2.39 8.27
N LEU A 78 0.49 -3.56 8.92
CA LEU A 78 1.29 -3.72 10.13
C LEU A 78 2.71 -4.10 9.72
N VAL A 79 3.68 -3.23 10.01
CA VAL A 79 5.09 -3.44 9.65
C VAL A 79 5.84 -3.93 10.89
N PRO A 80 6.36 -5.18 10.92
CA PRO A 80 7.16 -5.67 12.03
C PRO A 80 8.48 -4.88 12.18
N PRO A 81 9.16 -4.94 13.33
CA PRO A 81 10.51 -4.38 13.49
C PRO A 81 11.49 -4.86 12.42
N GLY A 82 12.45 -4.00 12.05
CA GLY A 82 13.52 -4.30 11.11
C GLY A 82 13.20 -4.02 9.64
N ARG A 83 14.01 -4.58 8.74
CA ARG A 83 13.92 -4.38 7.29
C ARG A 83 13.05 -5.44 6.62
N HIS A 84 12.17 -4.98 5.75
CA HIS A 84 11.24 -5.79 4.98
C HIS A 84 11.19 -5.29 3.55
N THR A 85 10.75 -6.16 2.64
CA THR A 85 10.43 -5.76 1.26
C THR A 85 8.92 -5.85 1.08
N LEU A 86 8.31 -4.72 0.75
CA LEU A 86 6.92 -4.62 0.33
C LEU A 86 6.85 -4.90 -1.18
N ALA A 87 6.12 -5.94 -1.57
CA ALA A 87 5.83 -6.22 -2.97
C ALA A 87 4.44 -5.71 -3.33
N VAL A 88 4.34 -4.99 -4.44
CA VAL A 88 3.08 -4.48 -4.98
C VAL A 88 2.88 -5.02 -6.40
N THR A 89 1.78 -5.74 -6.60
CA THR A 89 1.37 -6.26 -7.91
C THR A 89 -0.09 -5.91 -8.18
N VAL A 90 -0.53 -6.20 -9.40
CA VAL A 90 -1.94 -6.16 -9.80
C VAL A 90 -2.38 -7.57 -10.18
N ALA A 91 -3.63 -7.92 -9.87
CA ALA A 91 -4.17 -9.23 -10.22
C ALA A 91 -4.57 -9.31 -11.70
N GLU A 92 -4.89 -8.18 -12.33
CA GLU A 92 -5.26 -8.12 -13.73
C GLU A 92 -4.08 -8.40 -14.65
N ARG A 93 -4.34 -9.17 -15.71
CA ARG A 93 -3.41 -9.37 -16.81
C ARG A 93 -3.70 -8.36 -17.92
N PRO A 94 -2.68 -7.92 -18.67
CA PRO A 94 -2.90 -7.10 -19.85
C PRO A 94 -3.75 -7.86 -20.89
N ASP A 95 -4.78 -7.20 -21.42
CA ASP A 95 -5.58 -7.66 -22.56
C ASP A 95 -4.85 -7.43 -23.89
N THR A 96 -3.93 -6.46 -23.92
CA THR A 96 -3.16 -6.09 -25.11
C THR A 96 -1.70 -5.86 -24.75
N ARG A 97 -0.79 -6.21 -25.67
CA ARG A 97 0.62 -5.85 -25.54
C ARG A 97 0.84 -4.48 -26.17
N LEU A 98 1.53 -3.58 -25.47
CA LEU A 98 1.93 -2.31 -26.05
C LEU A 98 3.02 -2.54 -27.10
N PRO A 99 2.96 -1.90 -28.28
CA PRO A 99 4.05 -1.93 -29.23
C PRO A 99 5.22 -1.09 -28.71
N GLY A 100 6.39 -1.71 -28.53
CA GLY A 100 7.61 -1.00 -28.11
C GLY A 100 8.64 -1.89 -27.41
N PRO A 101 9.87 -1.40 -27.22
CA PRO A 101 10.92 -2.11 -26.48
C PRO A 101 10.68 -2.13 -24.97
N ASP A 102 9.82 -1.24 -24.45
CA ASP A 102 9.46 -1.18 -23.03
C ASP A 102 8.33 -2.19 -22.74
N GLN A 103 8.71 -3.35 -22.21
CA GLN A 103 7.80 -4.46 -21.91
C GLN A 103 7.03 -4.29 -20.60
N ARG A 104 7.03 -3.10 -20.00
CA ARG A 104 6.22 -2.86 -18.80
C ARG A 104 4.75 -2.89 -19.21
N ASP A 105 4.04 -3.91 -18.76
CA ASP A 105 2.59 -3.97 -18.90
C ASP A 105 2.00 -2.84 -18.04
N MET A 106 1.61 -1.74 -18.68
CA MET A 106 1.10 -0.54 -18.02
C MET A 106 -0.34 -0.77 -17.54
N VAL A 107 -0.53 -1.64 -16.54
CA VAL A 107 -1.85 -2.01 -16.03
C VAL A 107 -2.37 -0.97 -15.05
N LEU A 108 -1.52 -0.45 -14.17
CA LEU A 108 -1.89 0.55 -13.17
C LEU A 108 -0.71 1.50 -12.90
N LEU A 109 -0.96 2.80 -12.87
CA LEU A 109 -0.03 3.79 -12.39
C LEU A 109 -0.35 4.14 -10.93
N LEU A 110 0.63 4.01 -10.05
CA LEU A 110 0.62 4.61 -8.71
C LEU A 110 1.36 5.95 -8.78
N ARG A 111 0.76 7.00 -8.25
CA ARG A 111 1.40 8.31 -8.04
C ARG A 111 1.13 8.81 -6.63
N GLN A 112 1.91 9.80 -6.19
CA GLN A 112 1.77 10.36 -4.84
C GLN A 112 1.83 9.26 -3.77
N PHE A 113 2.70 8.27 -3.99
CA PHE A 113 2.86 7.15 -3.08
C PHE A 113 3.45 7.64 -1.76
N GLN A 114 2.79 7.31 -0.65
CA GLN A 114 3.13 7.76 0.68
C GLN A 114 2.93 6.64 1.70
N MET A 115 3.80 6.62 2.71
CA MET A 115 3.69 5.76 3.88
C MET A 115 3.67 6.64 5.12
N THR A 116 2.57 6.59 5.88
CA THR A 116 2.37 7.42 7.07
C THR A 116 2.19 6.52 8.28
N VAL A 117 3.02 6.68 9.30
CA VAL A 117 2.85 5.95 10.57
C VAL A 117 1.56 6.43 11.23
N LEU A 118 0.65 5.50 11.54
CA LEU A 118 -0.57 5.79 12.27
C LEU A 118 -0.27 5.80 13.79
N PRO A 119 -0.94 6.68 14.56
CA PRO A 119 -0.76 6.69 16.00
C PRO A 119 -1.20 5.34 16.58
N SER A 120 -0.30 4.70 17.34
CA SER A 120 -0.67 3.57 18.18
C SER A 120 -1.62 4.11 19.25
N HIS A 121 -2.88 3.68 19.26
CA HIS A 121 -3.71 3.89 20.44
C HIS A 121 -3.08 3.11 21.58
N THR A 122 -2.27 3.76 22.41
CA THR A 122 -1.87 3.22 23.70
C THR A 122 -3.14 2.90 24.47
N HIS A 123 -3.40 1.62 24.65
CA HIS A 123 -4.39 1.13 25.60
C HIS A 123 -3.98 1.67 26.97
N THR A 124 -4.58 2.79 27.40
CA THR A 124 -4.49 3.22 28.80
C THR A 124 -4.98 2.05 29.64
N PRO A 125 -4.15 1.39 30.46
CA PRO A 125 -4.68 0.41 31.39
C PRO A 125 -5.66 1.17 32.29
N ALA A 126 -6.91 0.73 32.32
CA ALA A 126 -7.87 1.21 33.29
C ALA A 126 -7.19 1.07 34.67
N ARG A 127 -6.92 2.20 35.33
CA ARG A 127 -6.42 2.19 36.71
C ARG A 127 -7.41 1.34 37.50
N GLY A 128 -6.89 0.24 38.04
CA GLY A 128 -7.65 -0.62 38.94
C GLY A 128 -8.27 0.22 40.04
N SER A 129 -9.55 -0.04 40.29
CA SER A 129 -10.23 0.36 41.50
C SER A 129 -9.63 -0.43 42.67
N GLU A 130 -8.51 0.05 43.20
CA GLU A 130 -8.18 -0.19 44.60
C GLU A 130 -8.92 0.85 45.45
N GLU A 131 -9.17 0.47 46.71
CA GLU A 131 -9.74 1.28 47.79
C GLU A 131 -11.29 1.18 47.86
N ARG A 132 -11.93 0.61 48.90
CA ARG A 132 -11.49 0.36 50.28
C ARG A 132 -12.45 -0.66 50.92
N ALA A 133 -11.93 -1.72 51.51
CA ALA A 133 -12.61 -2.42 52.59
C ALA A 133 -12.17 -1.75 53.90
N GLU A 134 -13.11 -1.18 54.63
CA GLU A 134 -12.91 -0.73 56.01
C GLU A 134 -13.67 -1.65 56.97
N PRO A 135 -13.16 -1.80 58.22
CA PRO A 135 -13.35 -2.96 59.08
C PRO A 135 -14.73 -3.10 59.73
#